data_AF-A0A3D5RUQ8-F1
#
_entry.id   AF-A0A3D5RUQ8-F1
#
_cell.length_a   1.000
_cell.length_b   1.000
_cell.length_c   1.000
_cell.angle_alpha   90.00
_cell.angle_beta   90.00
_cell.angle_gamma   90.00
#
_symmetry.space_group_name_H-M   'P 1'
#
loop_
_entity.id
_entity.type
_entity.pdbx_description
1 polymer ?
#
loop_
_entity_poly.entity_id
_entity_poly.type
_entity_poly.pdbx_seq_one_letter_code
_entity_poly.pdbx_strand_id
1 'polypeptide(L)'
;MKKNIIIAIAVVVGFYLILYFWNQENNSEKQHPTIHSSAAKPDDFLMEAKDYEEMARHDRSAYSLEQAIQAIWKLEKDVDDESFDRLEHTIHKLEEVHKHILRDSIPSSEMLKAFEYALGNLAHAELEVAEKYSKSNQTSKAKTALKYAQVHVKNALLLHHSEDSTRQSGLHLLHEMDSLFGLESLSDPENTASLDQLIKEVDALVSKIDDSKE
;
A
#
# COMPACT_ATOMS: atom_id res chain seq x y z
N MET A 1 37.08 14.70 44.41
CA MET A 1 37.33 13.79 43.27
C MET A 1 36.08 13.08 42.76
N LYS A 2 35.31 12.35 43.58
CA LYS A 2 34.12 11.59 43.13
C LYS A 2 33.06 12.43 42.39
N LYS A 3 32.81 13.67 42.82
CA LYS A 3 31.82 14.58 42.20
C LYS A 3 32.20 14.98 40.75
N ASN A 4 33.49 15.17 40.48
CA ASN A 4 33.98 15.54 39.14
C ASN A 4 33.92 14.35 38.17
N ILE A 5 34.10 13.12 38.69
CA ILE A 5 33.97 11.89 37.91
C ILE A 5 32.49 11.67 37.53
N ILE A 6 31.56 11.90 38.45
CA ILE A 6 30.11 11.78 38.17
C ILE A 6 29.67 12.79 37.10
N ILE A 7 30.16 14.04 37.18
CA ILE A 7 29.86 15.07 36.18
C ILE A 7 30.45 14.68 34.81
N ALA A 8 31.68 14.15 34.77
CA ALA A 8 32.29 13.70 33.52
C ALA A 8 31.52 12.54 32.87
N ILE A 9 31.06 11.56 33.66
CA ILE A 9 30.23 10.45 33.17
C ILE A 9 28.89 10.96 32.64
N ALA A 10 28.24 11.88 33.35
CA ALA A 10 26.96 12.44 32.92
C ALA A 10 27.08 13.20 31.59
N VAL A 11 28.18 13.93 31.38
CA VAL A 11 28.45 14.63 30.12
C VAL A 11 28.69 13.65 28.97
N VAL A 12 29.45 12.57 29.20
CA VAL A 12 29.71 11.55 28.17
C VAL A 12 28.44 10.80 27.80
N VAL A 13 27.62 10.41 28.78
CA VAL A 13 26.33 9.73 28.52
C VAL A 13 25.36 10.68 27.82
N GLY A 14 25.27 11.94 28.25
CA GLY A 14 24.44 12.94 27.60
C GLY A 14 24.85 13.18 26.14
N PHE A 15 26.15 13.29 25.88
CA PHE A 15 26.67 13.44 24.51
C PHE A 15 26.42 12.20 23.65
N TYR A 16 26.58 11.00 24.23
CA TYR A 16 26.28 9.75 23.52
C TYR A 16 24.80 9.60 23.20
N LEU A 17 23.90 10.01 24.10
CA LEU A 17 22.46 10.02 23.84
C LEU A 17 22.09 11.04 22.76
N ILE A 18 22.67 12.24 22.80
CA ILE A 18 22.48 13.24 21.74
C ILE A 18 22.94 12.66 20.41
N LEU A 19 24.13 12.06 20.34
CA LEU A 19 24.61 11.41 19.11
C LEU A 19 23.72 10.24 18.69
N TYR A 20 23.22 9.43 19.63
CA TYR A 20 22.34 8.31 19.33
C TYR A 20 21.01 8.78 18.73
N PHE A 21 20.36 9.79 19.33
CA PHE A 21 19.13 10.37 18.80
C PHE A 21 19.37 11.12 17.49
N TRP A 22 20.46 11.87 17.37
CA TRP A 22 20.81 12.60 16.15
C TRP A 22 21.18 11.64 15.01
N ASN A 23 21.81 10.50 15.32
CA ASN A 23 22.09 9.44 14.37
C ASN A 23 20.84 8.61 14.03
N GLN A 24 19.89 8.46 14.95
CA GLN A 24 18.59 7.86 14.67
C GLN A 24 17.73 8.76 13.78
N GLU A 25 17.78 10.08 13.99
CA GLU A 25 17.02 11.08 13.22
C GLU A 25 17.67 11.38 11.86
N ASN A 26 19.00 11.36 11.75
CA ASN A 26 19.72 11.56 10.48
C ASN A 26 19.99 10.26 9.67
N ASN A 27 20.08 9.08 10.30
CA ASN A 27 20.10 7.79 9.57
C ASN A 27 18.72 7.14 9.45
N SER A 28 17.69 7.68 10.11
CA SER A 28 16.37 7.61 9.50
C SER A 28 16.38 8.57 8.31
N GLU A 29 16.97 8.13 7.18
CA GLU A 29 16.17 8.22 5.95
C GLU A 29 14.78 7.77 6.40
N LYS A 30 13.78 8.65 6.37
CA LYS A 30 12.39 8.26 6.61
C LYS A 30 12.12 7.10 5.66
N GLN A 31 12.29 5.87 6.14
CA GLN A 31 12.15 4.68 5.33
C GLN A 31 10.67 4.58 5.09
N HIS A 32 10.27 4.71 3.84
CA HIS A 32 8.87 4.66 3.41
C HIS A 32 8.22 3.38 3.99
N PRO A 33 7.02 3.45 4.62
CA PRO A 33 6.33 2.28 5.16
C PRO A 33 5.96 1.24 4.11
N THR A 34 5.89 1.66 2.84
CA THR A 34 5.77 0.82 1.63
C THR A 34 6.96 -0.12 1.42
N ILE A 35 8.04 -0.01 2.21
CA ILE A 35 9.21 -0.91 2.19
C ILE A 35 9.14 -1.96 3.33
N HIS A 36 8.03 -2.04 4.05
CA HIS A 36 7.83 -2.97 5.16
C HIS A 36 6.60 -3.87 4.97
N SER A 37 6.56 -4.99 5.70
CA SER A 37 5.42 -5.93 5.69
C SER A 37 4.09 -5.30 6.09
N SER A 38 4.09 -4.08 6.65
CA SER A 38 2.89 -3.29 6.89
C SER A 38 2.13 -2.91 5.62
N ALA A 39 2.79 -2.86 4.45
CA ALA A 39 2.16 -2.53 3.17
C ALA A 39 1.03 -3.50 2.81
N ALA A 40 1.15 -4.79 3.18
CA ALA A 40 0.12 -5.80 2.91
C ALA A 40 -1.01 -5.86 3.96
N LYS A 41 -0.92 -5.10 5.06
CA LYS A 41 -1.95 -5.15 6.13
C LYS A 41 -3.34 -4.72 5.68
N PRO A 42 -3.51 -3.68 4.84
CA PRO A 42 -4.82 -3.36 4.28
C PRO A 42 -5.47 -4.58 3.64
N ASP A 43 -4.72 -5.33 2.84
CA ASP A 43 -5.19 -6.52 2.14
C ASP A 43 -5.68 -7.59 3.10
N ASP A 44 -4.89 -7.93 4.12
CA ASP A 44 -5.25 -8.93 5.12
C ASP A 44 -6.61 -8.58 5.75
N PHE A 45 -6.78 -7.32 6.15
CA PHE A 45 -8.00 -6.84 6.78
C PHE A 45 -9.19 -6.75 5.81
N LEU A 46 -8.99 -6.38 4.54
CA LEU A 46 -10.04 -6.39 3.52
C LEU A 46 -10.52 -7.82 3.23
N MET A 47 -9.60 -8.78 3.16
CA MET A 47 -9.93 -10.20 2.98
C MET A 47 -10.68 -10.76 4.20
N GLU A 48 -10.26 -10.41 5.42
CA GLU A 48 -11.01 -10.76 6.64
C GLU A 48 -12.41 -10.14 6.66
N ALA A 49 -12.54 -8.87 6.26
CA ALA A 49 -13.84 -8.19 6.22
C ALA A 49 -14.80 -8.89 5.26
N LYS A 50 -14.32 -9.27 4.07
CA LYS A 50 -15.08 -10.10 3.12
C LYS A 50 -15.52 -11.41 3.78
N ASP A 51 -14.57 -12.18 4.34
CA ASP A 51 -14.86 -13.51 4.86
C ASP A 51 -15.84 -13.46 6.04
N TYR A 52 -15.74 -12.45 6.91
CA TYR A 52 -16.70 -12.25 7.99
C TYR A 52 -18.09 -11.85 7.49
N GLU A 53 -18.17 -11.05 6.43
CA GLU A 53 -19.45 -10.67 5.85
C GLU A 53 -20.15 -11.88 5.21
N GLU A 54 -19.42 -12.74 4.49
CA GLU A 54 -19.94 -14.00 3.94
C GLU A 54 -20.44 -14.96 5.04
N MET A 55 -19.90 -14.86 6.26
CA MET A 55 -20.33 -15.61 7.43
C MET A 55 -21.47 -14.94 8.22
N ALA A 56 -22.06 -13.86 7.71
CA ALA A 56 -23.06 -13.03 8.39
C ALA A 56 -22.59 -12.52 9.77
N ARG A 57 -21.30 -12.19 9.90
CA ARG A 57 -20.67 -11.62 11.10
C ARG A 57 -20.37 -10.14 10.90
N HIS A 58 -21.41 -9.35 10.64
CA HIS A 58 -21.32 -7.93 10.27
C HIS A 58 -20.44 -7.09 11.23
N ASP A 59 -20.58 -7.26 12.55
CA ASP A 59 -19.75 -6.53 13.52
C ASP A 59 -18.25 -6.81 13.36
N ARG A 60 -17.89 -8.06 13.01
CA ARG A 60 -16.49 -8.43 12.76
C ARG A 60 -16.01 -7.94 11.40
N SER A 61 -16.89 -7.99 10.39
CA SER A 61 -16.59 -7.43 9.07
C SER A 61 -16.30 -5.93 9.17
N ALA A 62 -17.19 -5.18 9.83
CA ALA A 62 -17.03 -3.76 10.07
C ALA A 62 -15.74 -3.45 10.84
N TYR A 63 -15.43 -4.20 11.90
CA TYR A 63 -14.18 -4.04 12.64
C TYR A 63 -12.94 -4.28 11.77
N SER A 64 -12.90 -5.37 11.00
CA SER A 64 -11.78 -5.63 10.08
C SER A 64 -11.67 -4.54 9.01
N LEU A 65 -12.78 -4.02 8.47
CA LEU A 65 -12.76 -2.91 7.53
C LEU A 65 -12.24 -1.61 8.17
N GLU A 66 -12.59 -1.31 9.42
CA GLU A 66 -12.01 -0.19 10.17
C GLU A 66 -10.48 -0.35 10.32
N GLN A 67 -10.00 -1.58 10.60
CA GLN A 67 -8.56 -1.86 10.66
C GLN A 67 -7.88 -1.67 9.30
N ALA A 68 -8.53 -2.04 8.19
CA ALA A 68 -8.04 -1.78 6.84
C ALA A 68 -7.89 -0.28 6.57
N ILE A 69 -8.93 0.51 6.86
CA ILE A 69 -8.93 1.97 6.70
C ILE A 69 -7.78 2.60 7.52
N GLN A 70 -7.62 2.20 8.78
CA GLN A 70 -6.53 2.68 9.62
C GLN A 70 -5.14 2.27 9.13
N ALA A 71 -5.02 1.12 8.44
CA ALA A 71 -3.77 0.69 7.83
C ALA A 71 -3.45 1.56 6.59
N ILE A 72 -4.44 1.87 5.76
CA ILE A 72 -4.28 2.76 4.58
C ILE A 72 -3.86 4.17 5.02
N TRP A 73 -4.53 4.76 6.01
CA TRP A 73 -4.14 6.04 6.62
C TRP A 73 -2.69 6.09 7.12
N LYS A 74 -2.11 4.95 7.51
CA LYS A 74 -0.71 4.87 7.94
C LYS A 74 0.26 4.84 6.78
N LEU A 75 -0.16 4.33 5.62
CA LEU A 75 0.63 4.35 4.38
C LEU A 75 0.61 5.74 3.73
N GLU A 76 -0.54 6.43 3.82
CA GLU A 76 -0.81 7.76 3.25
C GLU A 76 0.16 8.85 3.70
N LYS A 77 0.65 8.82 4.94
CA LYS A 77 1.49 9.89 5.52
C LYS A 77 2.85 10.09 4.84
N ASP A 78 3.22 9.19 3.94
CA ASP A 78 4.55 9.14 3.35
C ASP A 78 4.56 9.18 1.81
N VAL A 79 3.40 9.21 1.13
CA VAL A 79 3.30 9.26 -0.35
C VAL A 79 3.27 10.72 -0.88
N ASP A 80 3.49 10.92 -2.17
CA ASP A 80 3.39 12.25 -2.79
C ASP A 80 1.92 12.74 -2.91
N ASP A 81 1.75 14.03 -3.22
CA ASP A 81 0.46 14.72 -3.21
C ASP A 81 -0.58 14.09 -4.17
N GLU A 82 -0.15 13.47 -5.27
CA GLU A 82 -1.08 12.87 -6.25
C GLU A 82 -1.57 11.49 -5.79
N SER A 83 -0.66 10.64 -5.30
CA SER A 83 -1.08 9.37 -4.68
C SER A 83 -1.90 9.61 -3.41
N PHE A 84 -1.66 10.71 -2.69
CA PHE A 84 -2.41 11.11 -1.49
C PHE A 84 -3.90 11.30 -1.79
N ASP A 85 -4.24 12.12 -2.79
CA ASP A 85 -5.64 12.40 -3.16
C ASP A 85 -6.41 11.10 -3.52
N ARG A 86 -5.72 10.16 -4.19
CA ARG A 86 -6.29 8.84 -4.55
C ARG A 86 -6.55 7.97 -3.33
N LEU A 87 -5.62 7.94 -2.37
CA LEU A 87 -5.78 7.18 -1.13
C LEU A 87 -6.87 7.79 -0.24
N GLU A 88 -6.97 9.11 -0.15
CA GLU A 88 -8.06 9.79 0.56
C GLU A 88 -9.42 9.45 -0.05
N HIS A 89 -9.54 9.49 -1.38
CA HIS A 89 -10.78 9.09 -2.06
C HIS A 89 -11.13 7.61 -1.81
N THR A 90 -10.12 6.74 -1.80
CA THR A 90 -10.25 5.32 -1.45
C THR A 90 -10.78 5.12 -0.03
N ILE A 91 -10.21 5.84 0.94
CA ILE A 91 -10.64 5.82 2.34
C ILE A 91 -12.11 6.21 2.46
N HIS A 92 -12.52 7.31 1.82
CA HIS A 92 -13.92 7.75 1.86
C HIS A 92 -14.88 6.69 1.30
N LYS A 93 -14.53 5.99 0.21
CA LYS A 93 -15.35 4.87 -0.30
C LYS A 93 -15.46 3.73 0.71
N LEU A 94 -14.37 3.35 1.35
CA LEU A 94 -14.37 2.29 2.36
C LEU A 94 -15.14 2.69 3.62
N GLU A 95 -15.12 3.96 4.01
CA GLU A 95 -15.93 4.48 5.11
C GLU A 95 -17.43 4.41 4.81
N GLU A 96 -17.85 4.67 3.57
CA GLU A 96 -19.25 4.48 3.16
C GLU A 96 -19.65 3.00 3.21
N VAL A 97 -18.80 2.09 2.71
CA VAL A 97 -19.01 0.64 2.84
C VAL A 97 -19.16 0.25 4.31
N HIS A 98 -18.28 0.74 5.19
CA HIS A 98 -18.35 0.47 6.62
C HIS A 98 -19.68 0.91 7.24
N LYS A 99 -20.16 2.12 6.89
CA LYS A 99 -21.47 2.61 7.34
C LYS A 99 -22.62 1.71 6.87
N HIS A 100 -22.52 1.15 5.68
CA HIS A 100 -23.55 0.27 5.14
C HIS A 100 -23.50 -1.16 5.70
N ILE A 101 -22.31 -1.71 5.99
CA ILE A 101 -22.17 -3.00 6.71
C ILE A 101 -22.84 -2.91 8.08
N LEU A 102 -22.57 -1.85 8.85
CA LEU A 102 -23.20 -1.63 10.16
C LEU A 102 -24.73 -1.49 10.10
N ARG A 103 -25.28 -1.20 8.93
CA ARG A 103 -26.72 -1.07 8.69
C ARG A 103 -27.33 -2.30 8.00
N ASP A 104 -26.53 -3.33 7.72
CA ASP A 104 -26.91 -4.50 6.94
C ASP A 104 -27.59 -4.09 5.61
N SER A 105 -26.97 -3.14 4.90
CA SER A 105 -27.62 -2.45 3.78
C SER A 105 -26.79 -2.43 2.49
N ILE A 106 -25.66 -3.13 2.43
CA ILE A 106 -24.80 -3.14 1.25
C ILE A 106 -24.89 -4.47 0.51
N PRO A 107 -25.10 -4.45 -0.82
CA PRO A 107 -24.89 -5.64 -1.64
C PRO A 107 -23.43 -6.10 -1.57
N SER A 108 -23.20 -7.40 -1.39
CA SER A 108 -21.85 -7.98 -1.37
C SER A 108 -21.01 -7.59 -2.61
N SER A 109 -21.65 -7.48 -3.79
CA SER A 109 -20.99 -7.03 -5.02
C SER A 109 -20.45 -5.60 -4.93
N GLU A 110 -21.16 -4.68 -4.28
CA GLU A 110 -20.71 -3.29 -4.12
C GLU A 110 -19.56 -3.20 -3.11
N MET A 111 -19.61 -3.99 -2.04
CA MET A 111 -18.51 -4.10 -1.07
C MET A 111 -17.24 -4.64 -1.73
N LEU A 112 -17.33 -5.77 -2.45
CA LEU A 112 -16.19 -6.38 -3.13
C LEU A 112 -15.56 -5.44 -4.15
N LYS A 113 -16.41 -4.71 -4.90
CA LYS A 113 -15.97 -3.70 -5.86
C LYS A 113 -15.19 -2.57 -5.18
N ALA A 114 -15.65 -2.08 -4.04
CA ALA A 114 -14.92 -1.06 -3.27
C ALA A 114 -13.59 -1.58 -2.73
N PHE A 115 -13.51 -2.86 -2.33
CA PHE A 115 -12.26 -3.47 -1.89
C PHE A 115 -11.29 -3.67 -3.06
N GLU A 116 -11.78 -4.11 -4.22
CA GLU A 116 -11.00 -4.22 -5.46
C GLU A 116 -10.44 -2.85 -5.88
N TYR A 117 -11.28 -1.81 -5.82
CA TYR A 117 -10.87 -0.42 -6.07
C TYR A 117 -9.76 0.04 -5.11
N ALA A 118 -9.88 -0.28 -3.82
CA ALA A 118 -8.88 0.08 -2.83
C ALA A 118 -7.53 -0.59 -3.08
N LEU A 119 -7.53 -1.89 -3.37
CA LEU A 119 -6.32 -2.64 -3.70
C LEU A 119 -5.67 -2.14 -5.00
N GLY A 120 -6.46 -1.77 -6.01
CA GLY A 120 -5.93 -1.16 -7.23
C GLY A 120 -5.22 0.18 -6.99
N ASN A 121 -5.78 1.04 -6.13
CA ASN A 121 -5.12 2.31 -5.78
C ASN A 121 -3.87 2.11 -4.91
N LEU A 122 -3.86 1.11 -4.01
CA LEU A 122 -2.65 0.74 -3.28
C LEU A 122 -1.56 0.21 -4.23
N ALA A 123 -1.93 -0.62 -5.21
CA ALA A 123 -0.99 -1.08 -6.24
C ALA A 123 -0.39 0.09 -7.03
N HIS A 124 -1.21 1.08 -7.39
CA HIS A 124 -0.74 2.29 -8.08
C HIS A 124 0.30 3.05 -7.26
N ALA A 125 -0.02 3.35 -5.99
CA ALA A 125 0.89 4.06 -5.10
C ALA A 125 2.22 3.31 -4.91
N GLU A 126 2.18 1.99 -4.79
CA GLU A 126 3.39 1.17 -4.68
C GLU A 126 4.23 1.17 -5.97
N LEU A 127 3.61 1.24 -7.15
CA LEU A 127 4.34 1.35 -8.41
C LEU A 127 5.00 2.72 -8.57
N GLU A 128 4.35 3.81 -8.16
CA GLU A 128 4.96 5.16 -8.16
C GLU A 128 6.18 5.21 -7.22
N VAL A 129 6.07 4.57 -6.04
CA VAL A 129 7.20 4.39 -5.12
C VAL A 129 8.32 3.56 -5.77
N ALA A 130 7.97 2.47 -6.46
CA ALA A 130 8.94 1.63 -7.17
C ALA A 130 9.69 2.41 -8.27
N GLU A 131 8.97 3.20 -9.06
CA GLU A 131 9.51 4.07 -10.10
C GLU A 131 10.47 5.12 -9.51
N LYS A 132 10.06 5.81 -8.44
CA LYS A 132 10.89 6.80 -7.75
C LYS A 132 12.19 6.22 -7.21
N TYR A 133 12.13 5.04 -6.60
CA TYR A 133 13.34 4.34 -6.14
C TYR A 133 14.20 3.84 -7.28
N SER A 134 13.58 3.38 -8.37
CA SER A 134 14.27 2.95 -9.57
C SER A 134 15.08 4.10 -10.20
N LYS A 135 14.46 5.27 -10.40
CA LYS A 135 15.11 6.49 -10.88
C LYS A 135 16.25 6.98 -9.97
N SER A 136 16.21 6.61 -8.70
CA SER A 136 17.23 6.94 -7.70
C SER A 136 18.32 5.87 -7.54
N ASN A 137 18.39 4.87 -8.43
CA ASN A 137 19.30 3.72 -8.36
C ASN A 137 19.17 2.87 -7.07
N GLN A 138 17.99 2.86 -6.44
CA GLN A 138 17.71 2.10 -5.22
C GLN A 138 16.94 0.81 -5.55
N THR A 139 17.51 -0.04 -6.43
CA THR A 139 16.87 -1.24 -6.99
C THR A 139 16.23 -2.15 -5.94
N SER A 140 16.89 -2.38 -4.79
CA SER A 140 16.32 -3.25 -3.74
C SER A 140 15.01 -2.69 -3.19
N LYS A 141 14.92 -1.37 -2.97
CA LYS A 141 13.69 -0.73 -2.45
C LYS A 141 12.61 -0.69 -3.53
N ALA A 142 13.00 -0.42 -4.78
CA ALA A 142 12.08 -0.47 -5.93
C ALA A 142 11.44 -1.86 -6.09
N LYS A 143 12.24 -2.93 -5.96
CA LYS A 143 11.72 -4.31 -6.00
C LYS A 143 10.81 -4.64 -4.82
N THR A 144 11.08 -4.09 -3.63
CA THR A 144 10.20 -4.26 -2.48
C THR A 144 8.83 -3.64 -2.72
N ALA A 145 8.77 -2.40 -3.22
CA ALA A 145 7.51 -1.73 -3.57
C ALA A 145 6.78 -2.46 -4.71
N LEU A 146 7.50 -2.85 -5.77
CA LEU A 146 6.95 -3.67 -6.86
C LEU A 146 6.32 -4.98 -6.35
N LYS A 147 6.95 -5.64 -5.39
CA LYS A 147 6.40 -6.85 -4.76
C LYS A 147 5.09 -6.56 -4.02
N TYR A 148 4.95 -5.42 -3.35
CA TYR A 148 3.70 -5.08 -2.68
C TYR A 148 2.61 -4.70 -3.68
N ALA A 149 2.95 -3.98 -4.76
CA ALA A 149 2.04 -3.80 -5.89
C ALA A 149 1.51 -5.14 -6.44
N GLN A 150 2.38 -6.15 -6.62
CA GLN A 150 1.97 -7.50 -7.02
C GLN A 150 1.01 -8.15 -6.02
N VAL A 151 1.25 -8.00 -4.72
CA VAL A 151 0.37 -8.54 -3.67
C VAL A 151 -1.02 -7.91 -3.76
N HIS A 152 -1.09 -6.58 -3.90
CA HIS A 152 -2.35 -5.85 -4.05
C HIS A 152 -3.13 -6.30 -5.30
N VAL A 153 -2.48 -6.36 -6.46
CA VAL A 153 -3.11 -6.84 -7.71
C VAL A 153 -3.59 -8.29 -7.57
N LYS A 154 -2.78 -9.15 -6.95
CA LYS A 154 -3.15 -10.55 -6.73
C LYS A 154 -4.39 -10.67 -5.84
N ASN A 155 -4.45 -9.90 -4.76
CA ASN A 155 -5.59 -9.92 -3.85
C ASN A 155 -6.83 -9.30 -4.50
N ALA A 156 -6.69 -8.24 -5.30
CA ALA A 156 -7.77 -7.69 -6.11
C ALA A 156 -8.38 -8.76 -7.03
N LEU A 157 -7.55 -9.60 -7.66
CA LEU A 157 -8.01 -10.72 -8.49
C LEU A 157 -8.72 -11.84 -7.72
N LEU A 158 -8.52 -11.93 -6.39
CA LEU A 158 -9.26 -12.88 -5.54
C LEU A 158 -10.64 -12.34 -5.15
N LEU A 159 -10.78 -11.02 -5.06
CA LEU A 159 -12.04 -10.32 -4.79
C LEU A 159 -12.91 -10.16 -6.04
N HIS A 160 -12.35 -10.52 -7.20
CA HIS A 160 -12.84 -10.18 -8.51
C HIS A 160 -14.32 -10.55 -8.70
N HIS A 161 -15.11 -9.51 -8.90
CA HIS A 161 -16.51 -9.57 -9.26
C HIS A 161 -16.81 -8.83 -10.57
N SER A 162 -15.77 -8.27 -11.18
CA SER A 162 -15.80 -7.50 -12.41
C SER A 162 -15.67 -8.41 -13.65
N GLU A 163 -15.85 -7.82 -14.85
CA GLU A 163 -15.91 -8.54 -16.12
C GLU A 163 -14.64 -9.34 -16.44
N ASP A 164 -14.75 -10.38 -17.27
CA ASP A 164 -13.62 -11.20 -17.75
C ASP A 164 -12.45 -10.36 -18.31
N SER A 165 -12.73 -9.17 -18.85
CA SER A 165 -11.74 -8.23 -19.37
C SER A 165 -10.85 -7.63 -18.27
N THR A 166 -11.40 -7.29 -17.11
CA THR A 166 -10.69 -6.75 -15.94
C THR A 166 -9.78 -7.82 -15.35
N ARG A 167 -10.24 -9.08 -15.30
CA ARG A 167 -9.42 -10.24 -14.87
C ARG A 167 -8.19 -10.41 -15.75
N GLN A 168 -8.38 -10.36 -17.08
CA GLN A 168 -7.27 -10.52 -18.03
C GLN A 168 -6.26 -9.39 -17.89
N SER A 169 -6.71 -8.14 -17.72
CA SER A 169 -5.83 -7.01 -17.44
C SER A 169 -5.03 -7.22 -16.14
N GLY A 170 -5.65 -7.68 -15.06
CA GLY A 170 -4.91 -7.96 -13.82
C GLY A 170 -3.89 -9.11 -13.95
N LEU A 171 -4.21 -10.17 -14.70
CA LEU A 171 -3.25 -11.24 -14.97
C LEU A 171 -2.07 -10.77 -15.82
N HIS A 172 -2.32 -9.90 -16.80
CA HIS A 172 -1.27 -9.26 -17.58
C HIS A 172 -0.34 -8.43 -16.71
N LEU A 173 -0.90 -7.57 -15.84
CA LEU A 173 -0.15 -6.77 -14.88
C LEU A 173 0.78 -7.64 -14.02
N LEU A 174 0.29 -8.76 -13.47
CA LEU A 174 1.12 -9.68 -12.69
C LEU A 174 2.29 -10.25 -13.50
N HIS A 175 2.05 -10.63 -14.75
CA HIS A 175 3.09 -11.15 -15.65
C HIS A 175 4.19 -10.11 -15.94
N GLU A 176 3.78 -8.87 -16.21
CA GLU A 176 4.72 -7.77 -16.47
C GLU A 176 5.52 -7.41 -15.22
N MET A 177 4.88 -7.38 -14.05
CA MET A 177 5.56 -7.16 -12.77
C MET A 177 6.57 -8.28 -12.45
N ASP A 178 6.23 -9.55 -12.70
CA ASP A 178 7.15 -10.68 -12.51
C ASP A 178 8.37 -10.56 -13.42
N SER A 179 8.17 -10.12 -14.66
CA SER A 179 9.24 -9.88 -15.63
C SER A 179 10.24 -8.84 -15.11
N LEU A 180 9.73 -7.71 -14.60
CA LEU A 180 10.58 -6.66 -13.99
C LEU A 180 11.26 -7.13 -12.70
N PHE A 181 10.56 -7.90 -11.86
CA PHE A 181 11.11 -8.40 -10.61
C PHE A 181 12.35 -9.31 -10.84
N GLY A 182 12.36 -10.04 -11.96
CA GLY A 182 13.46 -10.90 -12.38
C GLY A 182 14.73 -10.18 -12.85
N LEU A 183 14.67 -8.88 -13.13
CA LEU A 183 15.80 -8.12 -13.68
C LEU A 183 16.86 -7.79 -12.62
N GLU A 184 18.13 -7.74 -12.99
CA GLU A 184 19.21 -7.38 -12.04
C GLU A 184 19.12 -5.92 -11.58
N SER A 185 18.76 -5.02 -12.51
CA SER A 185 18.60 -3.59 -12.29
C SER A 185 17.22 -3.14 -12.77
N LEU A 186 16.57 -2.26 -12.00
CA LEU A 186 15.35 -1.56 -12.47
C LEU A 186 15.65 -0.16 -13.00
N SER A 187 16.84 0.36 -12.70
CA SER A 187 17.21 1.76 -12.96
C SER A 187 17.53 2.04 -14.44
N ASP A 188 17.60 1.01 -15.28
CA ASP A 188 17.82 1.18 -16.70
C ASP A 188 16.62 1.91 -17.33
N PRO A 189 16.83 2.84 -18.28
CA PRO A 189 15.76 3.64 -18.86
C PRO A 189 14.58 2.82 -19.40
N GLU A 190 14.86 1.68 -20.00
CA GLU A 190 13.84 0.76 -20.53
C GLU A 190 12.98 0.16 -19.40
N ASN A 191 13.60 -0.22 -18.28
CA ASN A 191 12.90 -0.81 -17.14
C ASN A 191 12.09 0.25 -16.36
N THR A 192 12.59 1.49 -16.29
CA THR A 192 11.81 2.62 -15.77
C THR A 192 10.59 2.91 -16.65
N ALA A 193 10.74 2.87 -17.99
CA ALA A 193 9.61 3.07 -18.89
C ALA A 193 8.55 1.96 -18.76
N SER A 194 8.96 0.72 -18.47
CA SER A 194 8.04 -0.37 -18.16
C SER A 194 7.30 -0.16 -16.83
N LEU A 195 7.93 0.43 -15.80
CA LEU A 195 7.24 0.83 -14.57
C LEU A 195 6.20 1.91 -14.85
N ASP A 196 6.55 2.94 -15.63
CA ASP A 196 5.60 3.99 -16.04
C ASP A 196 4.40 3.41 -16.81
N GLN A 197 4.64 2.37 -17.62
CA GLN A 197 3.58 1.68 -18.35
C GLN A 197 2.66 0.88 -17.42
N LEU A 198 3.23 0.15 -16.44
CA LEU A 198 2.46 -0.55 -15.41
C LEU A 198 1.56 0.40 -14.61
N ILE A 199 2.06 1.59 -14.24
CA ILE A 199 1.28 2.61 -13.52
C ILE A 199 0.02 2.98 -14.32
N LYS A 200 0.18 3.27 -15.62
CA LYS A 200 -0.94 3.61 -16.51
C LYS A 200 -1.93 2.45 -16.67
N GLU A 201 -1.45 1.23 -16.72
CA GLU A 201 -2.31 0.05 -16.84
C GLU A 201 -3.10 -0.23 -15.56
N VAL A 202 -2.49 -0.03 -14.39
CA VAL A 202 -3.20 -0.09 -13.10
C VAL A 202 -4.23 1.04 -13.01
N ASP A 203 -3.89 2.27 -13.42
CA ASP A 203 -4.85 3.39 -13.43
C ASP A 203 -6.06 3.10 -14.35
N ALA A 204 -5.82 2.54 -15.53
CA ALA A 204 -6.88 2.10 -16.43
C ALA A 204 -7.73 0.96 -15.83
N LEU A 205 -7.11 0.04 -15.08
CA LEU A 205 -7.82 -1.02 -14.36
C LEU A 205 -8.73 -0.44 -13.27
N VAL A 206 -8.19 0.46 -12.44
CA VAL A 206 -8.91 1.14 -11.35
C VAL A 206 -10.09 1.93 -11.89
N SER A 207 -9.90 2.64 -13.01
CA SER A 207 -10.97 3.40 -13.66
C SER A 207 -12.12 2.50 -14.12
N LYS A 208 -11.82 1.35 -14.74
CA LYS A 208 -12.85 0.36 -15.12
C LYS A 208 -13.59 -0.21 -13.92
N ILE A 209 -12.87 -0.43 -12.81
CA ILE A 209 -13.50 -0.87 -11.56
C ILE A 209 -14.46 0.21 -11.12
N ASP A 210 -14.08 1.48 -11.06
CA ASP A 210 -14.99 2.55 -10.61
C ASP A 210 -16.22 2.71 -11.53
N ASP A 211 -15.98 2.80 -12.84
CA ASP A 211 -16.96 3.12 -13.89
C ASP A 211 -17.99 2.03 -14.18
N SER A 212 -17.90 0.84 -13.58
CA SER A 212 -18.91 -0.23 -13.73
C SER A 212 -20.23 0.08 -13.00
N LYS A 213 -20.73 1.31 -13.14
CA LYS A 213 -22.04 1.81 -12.71
C LYS A 213 -23.02 2.06 -13.88
N GLU A 214 -22.69 1.66 -15.10
CA GLU A 214 -23.62 1.68 -16.24
C GLU A 214 -24.20 0.31 -16.55
#